data_AF-A0A0G4FIG1-F1
#
_entry.id   AF-A0A0G4FIG1-F1
#
_cell.length_a   1.000
_cell.length_b   1.000
_cell.length_c   1.000
_cell.angle_alpha   90.00
_cell.angle_beta   90.00
_cell.angle_gamma   90.00
#
_symmetry.space_group_name_H-M   'P 1'
#
loop_
_entity.id
_entity.type
_entity.pdbx_description
1 polymer ?
#
loop_
_entity_poly.entity_id
_entity_poly.type
_entity_poly.pdbx_seq_one_letter_code
_entity_poly.pdbx_strand_id
1 'polypeptide(L)'
;MGNNHTANRHGAVIDEHTLDFLHKNDRDALHTRSEVGSLRVTAGFLLEVDFSAAVLSNRLNRCLGAKGLQTIIAFDAQLDRPLLLKAIWLVDTQQWSEVANALKVAAPKGFCQLPITVAVADMQRHDSKQAYLADVRVIALWKMVGRHVNFGGDYGRFELFDQAGGGVRAIKDEPGFELGIDPPLPPAHPFHPHTINDNPPVRSTIGRQGGSWTAGGDETTDASASSFIMGVILDSSAANLGMTPWVYVDRHAHGGVLDGLLTQSPHQPPHGCTAVMAYRLDNRNPPEELRVLLLTHFDGPFVAFVTLITRADTTMVGVSAITTEPPVGDASAAFKDRRPSTVSLVGGPLGSTIADMVVNQQEKVAEEEGADDDDGDGGEEDDDDGADDGDSDEDMEGDIDGDGDGDGQQQEEDEEGEGGEREAKRRGWRTARLHAGWSTATLVGGVGGGRMDGGWNREARRSYRMQCT
;
A
#
# COMPACT_ATOMS: atom_id res chain seq x y z
N MET A 1 58.21 15.21 22.22
CA MET A 1 57.74 14.91 20.86
C MET A 1 56.34 14.33 20.97
N GLY A 2 55.32 15.09 20.62
CA GLY A 2 53.92 14.65 20.68
C GLY A 2 53.08 15.61 19.85
N ASN A 3 52.74 15.20 18.63
CA ASN A 3 51.93 16.01 17.72
C ASN A 3 50.45 15.66 17.93
N ASN A 4 49.70 16.62 18.47
CA ASN A 4 48.24 16.61 18.46
C ASN A 4 47.75 17.18 17.12
N HIS A 5 47.09 16.37 16.31
CA HIS A 5 46.28 16.85 15.19
C HIS A 5 44.80 16.77 15.56
N THR A 6 44.23 17.93 15.88
CA THR A 6 42.79 18.20 15.88
C THR A 6 42.30 18.26 14.44
N ALA A 7 41.53 17.26 14.02
CA ALA A 7 40.81 17.30 12.74
C ALA A 7 39.49 18.03 12.94
N ASN A 8 39.43 19.27 12.46
CA ASN A 8 38.21 20.06 12.36
C ASN A 8 37.29 19.42 11.31
N ARG A 9 36.17 18.81 11.74
CA ARG A 9 35.10 18.33 10.86
C ARG A 9 34.13 19.48 10.61
N HIS A 10 34.29 20.18 9.50
CA HIS A 10 33.23 20.99 8.93
C HIS A 10 32.82 20.33 7.61
N GLY A 11 31.59 19.79 7.58
CA GLY A 11 30.94 19.46 6.31
C GLY A 11 30.69 20.74 5.54
N ALA A 12 30.98 20.75 4.24
CA ALA A 12 30.67 21.88 3.39
C ALA A 12 29.15 21.95 3.18
N VAL A 13 28.58 23.13 3.46
CA VAL A 13 27.19 23.50 3.16
C VAL A 13 27.23 24.35 1.89
N ILE A 14 26.49 23.98 0.85
CA ILE A 14 26.25 24.81 -0.34
C ILE A 14 24.76 24.66 -0.72
N ASP A 15 24.07 25.80 -0.83
CA ASP A 15 22.66 25.98 -1.29
C ASP A 15 21.56 25.20 -0.55
N GLU A 16 21.60 25.20 0.78
CA GLU A 16 20.56 24.67 1.69
C GLU A 16 20.13 23.19 1.49
N HIS A 17 20.75 22.45 0.57
CA HIS A 17 20.38 21.06 0.27
C HIS A 17 21.59 20.15 0.46
N THR A 18 21.60 19.39 1.57
CA THR A 18 22.66 18.43 1.88
C THR A 18 22.40 17.13 1.13
N LEU A 19 23.07 16.93 -0.02
CA LEU A 19 23.11 15.63 -0.70
C LEU A 19 24.13 14.74 0.02
N ASP A 20 23.62 13.91 0.92
CA ASP A 20 24.34 12.71 1.34
C ASP A 20 24.31 11.67 0.20
N PHE A 21 25.07 10.57 0.30
CA PHE A 21 25.07 9.39 -0.60
C PHE A 21 26.07 9.33 -1.77
N LEU A 22 27.08 8.46 -1.57
CA LEU A 22 27.33 7.29 -2.44
C LEU A 22 28.30 6.34 -1.74
N HIS A 23 27.79 5.32 -1.04
CA HIS A 23 28.51 4.06 -0.81
C HIS A 23 27.55 2.95 -0.33
N LYS A 24 27.32 1.94 -1.18
CA LYS A 24 27.35 0.54 -0.73
C LYS A 24 27.55 -0.43 -1.91
N ASN A 25 28.60 -1.23 -1.73
CA ASN A 25 28.80 -2.65 -2.03
C ASN A 25 27.98 -3.26 -3.18
N ASP A 26 28.59 -3.29 -4.37
CA ASP A 26 29.07 -4.55 -4.97
C ASP A 26 29.99 -4.19 -6.14
N ARG A 27 31.30 -4.29 -5.90
CA ARG A 27 32.32 -4.33 -6.94
C ARG A 27 33.33 -5.37 -6.51
N ASP A 28 33.13 -6.59 -6.99
CA ASP A 28 34.23 -7.52 -7.08
C ASP A 28 35.26 -6.95 -8.08
N ALA A 29 36.52 -6.93 -7.63
CA ALA A 29 37.73 -6.49 -8.32
C ALA A 29 38.16 -5.01 -8.25
N LEU A 30 38.09 -4.35 -7.09
CA LEU A 30 38.98 -3.21 -6.80
C LEU A 30 39.65 -3.37 -5.42
N HIS A 31 40.73 -4.16 -5.39
CA HIS A 31 41.55 -4.35 -4.20
C HIS A 31 43.02 -4.03 -4.47
N THR A 32 43.36 -2.74 -4.53
CA THR A 32 44.67 -2.25 -4.04
C THR A 32 44.53 -0.87 -3.37
N ARG A 33 45.33 -0.64 -2.32
CA ARG A 33 45.26 0.53 -1.43
C ARG A 33 45.51 1.89 -2.13
N SER A 34 46.04 1.90 -3.36
CA SER A 34 46.20 3.11 -4.19
C SER A 34 44.93 3.54 -4.92
N GLU A 35 43.93 2.67 -5.06
CA GLU A 35 42.69 2.96 -5.79
C GLU A 35 41.65 3.71 -4.95
N VAL A 36 41.80 3.73 -3.62
CA VAL A 36 40.96 4.55 -2.72
C VAL A 36 41.21 6.05 -2.94
N GLY A 37 42.44 6.42 -3.31
CA GLY A 37 42.76 7.76 -3.79
C GLY A 37 42.07 8.07 -5.13
N SER A 38 42.06 7.09 -6.05
CA SER A 38 41.32 7.19 -7.31
C SER A 38 39.82 7.30 -7.09
N LEU A 39 39.22 6.64 -6.09
CA LEU A 39 37.79 6.74 -5.80
C LEU A 39 37.39 8.11 -5.24
N ARG A 40 38.23 8.76 -4.41
CA ARG A 40 37.97 10.14 -3.97
C ARG A 40 38.14 11.15 -5.10
N VAL A 41 39.13 10.96 -5.97
CA VAL A 41 39.32 11.80 -7.16
C VAL A 41 38.22 11.54 -8.20
N THR A 42 37.74 10.30 -8.33
CA THR A 42 36.63 9.95 -9.23
C THR A 42 35.30 10.40 -8.66
N ALA A 43 35.09 10.36 -7.34
CA ALA A 43 33.91 10.94 -6.70
C ALA A 43 33.90 12.47 -6.82
N GLY A 44 35.04 13.12 -6.64
CA GLY A 44 35.22 14.55 -6.93
C GLY A 44 34.98 14.88 -8.41
N PHE A 45 35.52 14.07 -9.32
CA PHE A 45 35.27 14.19 -10.76
C PHE A 45 33.80 13.95 -11.12
N LEU A 46 33.12 13.00 -10.50
CA LEU A 46 31.68 12.76 -10.71
C LEU A 46 30.81 13.86 -10.07
N LEU A 47 31.32 14.56 -9.04
CA LEU A 47 30.72 15.76 -8.45
C LEU A 47 30.94 17.01 -9.33
N GLU A 48 32.08 17.10 -10.02
CA GLU A 48 32.45 18.21 -10.91
C GLU A 48 31.97 18.02 -12.36
N VAL A 49 31.72 16.79 -12.78
CA VAL A 49 31.20 16.48 -14.12
C VAL A 49 29.71 16.76 -14.14
N ASP A 50 29.38 17.92 -14.68
CA ASP A 50 28.01 18.32 -14.99
C ASP A 50 27.45 17.47 -16.15
N PHE A 51 26.88 16.31 -15.82
CA PHE A 51 26.22 15.46 -16.83
C PHE A 51 25.05 16.22 -17.46
N SER A 52 24.98 16.23 -18.79
CA SER A 52 23.81 16.77 -19.47
C SER A 52 22.57 15.95 -19.13
N ALA A 53 21.39 16.59 -19.14
CA ALA A 53 20.12 15.91 -18.92
C ALA A 53 19.94 14.71 -19.88
N ALA A 54 20.42 14.82 -21.13
CA ALA A 54 20.41 13.74 -22.10
C ALA A 54 21.23 12.52 -21.66
N VAL A 55 22.42 12.72 -21.08
CA VAL A 55 23.25 11.61 -20.57
C VAL A 55 22.58 10.93 -19.38
N LEU A 56 21.98 11.71 -18.48
CA LEU A 56 21.25 11.18 -17.32
C LEU A 56 19.99 10.42 -17.74
N SER A 57 19.20 10.96 -18.68
CA SER A 57 18.03 10.28 -19.25
C SER A 57 18.41 8.94 -19.90
N ASN A 58 19.50 8.90 -20.68
CA ASN A 58 20.02 7.65 -21.24
C ASN A 58 20.47 6.66 -20.17
N ARG A 59 21.01 7.13 -19.04
CA ARG A 59 21.33 6.26 -17.89
C ARG A 59 20.06 5.73 -17.24
N LEU A 60 19.06 6.58 -17.00
CA LEU A 60 17.76 6.20 -16.44
C LEU A 60 17.08 5.10 -17.28
N ASN A 61 17.03 5.27 -18.60
CA ASN A 61 16.46 4.26 -19.51
C ASN A 61 17.19 2.91 -19.43
N ARG A 62 18.52 2.92 -19.25
CA ARG A 62 19.28 1.69 -19.02
C ARG A 62 18.97 1.05 -17.66
N CYS A 63 18.82 1.85 -16.60
CA CYS A 63 18.40 1.36 -15.29
C CYS A 63 17.01 0.71 -15.35
N LEU A 64 16.05 1.35 -16.04
CA LEU A 64 14.71 0.79 -16.28
C LEU A 64 14.80 -0.55 -17.02
N GLY A 65 15.57 -0.60 -18.12
CA GLY A 65 15.81 -1.81 -18.89
C GLY A 65 16.40 -2.94 -18.05
N ALA A 66 17.41 -2.64 -17.23
CA ALA A 66 18.07 -3.61 -16.36
C ALA A 66 17.16 -4.17 -15.26
N LYS A 67 16.15 -3.40 -14.83
CA LYS A 67 15.16 -3.81 -13.82
C LYS A 67 13.87 -4.38 -14.44
N GLY A 68 13.76 -4.45 -15.76
CA GLY A 68 12.54 -4.89 -16.45
C GLY A 68 11.35 -3.94 -16.26
N LEU A 69 11.60 -2.66 -15.97
CA LEU A 69 10.56 -1.66 -15.67
C LEU A 69 10.19 -0.80 -16.88
N GLN A 70 10.94 -0.86 -17.98
CA GLN A 70 10.79 0.02 -19.15
C GLN A 70 9.42 -0.08 -19.85
N THR A 71 8.69 -1.17 -19.66
CA THR A 71 7.33 -1.35 -20.20
C THR A 71 6.24 -1.02 -19.19
N ILE A 72 6.61 -0.72 -17.94
CA ILE A 72 5.69 -0.51 -16.82
C ILE A 72 5.72 0.95 -16.38
N ILE A 73 6.90 1.56 -16.34
CA ILE A 73 7.12 2.92 -15.89
C ILE A 73 8.04 3.64 -16.88
N ALA A 74 7.66 4.87 -17.20
CA ALA A 74 8.46 5.87 -17.87
C ALA A 74 8.56 7.11 -16.97
N PHE A 75 9.58 7.93 -17.21
CA PHE A 75 9.69 9.25 -16.57
C PHE A 75 9.52 10.33 -17.62
N ASP A 76 8.95 11.46 -17.20
CA ASP A 76 8.73 12.60 -18.08
C ASP A 76 10.04 13.09 -18.72
N ALA A 77 10.01 13.40 -20.02
CA ALA A 77 11.16 13.93 -20.73
C ALA A 77 11.59 15.33 -20.22
N GLN A 78 10.70 16.02 -19.49
CA GLN A 78 10.94 17.33 -18.90
C GLN A 78 11.64 17.29 -17.54
N LEU A 79 11.99 16.11 -17.00
CA LEU A 79 12.76 16.05 -15.76
C LEU A 79 14.11 16.77 -15.93
N ASP A 80 14.37 17.71 -15.03
CA ASP A 80 15.65 18.39 -14.94
C ASP A 80 16.73 17.49 -14.31
N ARG A 81 17.94 18.00 -14.19
CA ARG A 81 19.08 17.22 -13.68
C ARG A 81 18.85 16.69 -12.26
N PRO A 82 18.45 17.50 -11.26
CA PRO A 82 18.14 17.00 -9.93
C PRO A 82 17.11 15.86 -9.93
N LEU A 83 16.00 16.02 -10.66
CA LEU A 83 14.95 15.00 -10.71
C LEU A 83 15.38 13.76 -11.48
N LEU A 84 16.20 13.88 -12.52
CA LEU A 84 16.80 12.73 -13.21
C LEU A 84 17.73 11.93 -12.30
N LEU A 85 18.57 12.59 -11.50
CA LEU A 85 19.43 11.91 -10.52
C LEU A 85 18.59 11.18 -9.46
N LYS A 86 17.51 11.81 -8.98
CA LYS A 86 16.57 11.19 -8.07
C LYS A 86 15.87 9.97 -8.70
N ALA A 87 15.42 10.08 -9.95
CA ALA A 87 14.79 8.98 -10.68
C ALA A 87 15.77 7.81 -10.88
N ILE A 88 17.02 8.09 -11.24
CA ILE A 88 18.06 7.06 -11.34
C ILE A 88 18.26 6.37 -10.00
N TRP A 89 18.36 7.13 -8.90
CA TRP A 89 18.50 6.54 -7.56
C TRP A 89 17.30 5.65 -7.21
N LEU A 90 16.07 6.11 -7.46
CA LEU A 90 14.85 5.33 -7.19
C LEU A 90 14.83 4.01 -7.97
N VAL A 91 15.12 4.05 -9.28
CA VAL A 91 15.09 2.85 -10.13
C VAL A 91 16.24 1.89 -9.79
N ASP A 92 17.42 2.42 -9.52
CA ASP A 92 18.62 1.61 -9.31
C ASP A 92 18.62 0.92 -7.93
N THR A 93 18.18 1.66 -6.90
CA THR A 93 18.34 1.24 -5.50
C THR A 93 17.09 0.69 -4.84
N GLN A 94 15.89 1.05 -5.31
CA GLN A 94 14.66 0.61 -4.68
C GLN A 94 14.14 -0.67 -5.34
N GLN A 95 13.41 -1.46 -4.55
CA GLN A 95 12.65 -2.59 -5.06
C GLN A 95 11.32 -2.08 -5.59
N TRP A 96 10.98 -2.44 -6.83
CA TRP A 96 9.76 -2.02 -7.52
C TRP A 96 8.77 -3.16 -7.74
N SER A 97 9.08 -4.38 -7.28
CA SER A 97 8.30 -5.58 -7.55
C SER A 97 6.83 -5.43 -7.17
N GLU A 98 6.53 -4.93 -5.97
CA GLU A 98 5.16 -4.79 -5.48
C GLU A 98 4.36 -3.79 -6.32
N VAL A 99 4.97 -2.65 -6.62
CA VAL A 99 4.38 -1.58 -7.44
C VAL A 99 4.17 -2.07 -8.88
N ALA A 100 5.21 -2.64 -9.48
CA ALA A 100 5.17 -3.15 -10.84
C ALA A 100 4.10 -4.24 -11.01
N ASN A 101 4.01 -5.16 -10.06
CA ASN A 101 3.02 -6.22 -10.06
C ASN A 101 1.59 -5.68 -9.97
N ALA A 102 1.33 -4.76 -9.05
CA ALA A 102 -0.01 -4.17 -8.91
C ALA A 102 -0.40 -3.29 -10.11
N LEU A 103 0.53 -2.54 -10.70
CA LEU A 103 0.30 -1.82 -11.96
C LEU A 103 -0.03 -2.77 -13.13
N LYS A 104 0.66 -3.91 -13.20
CA LYS A 104 0.35 -4.96 -14.18
C LYS A 104 -1.03 -5.59 -13.97
N VAL A 105 -1.52 -5.69 -12.74
CA VAL A 105 -2.91 -6.12 -12.46
C VAL A 105 -3.91 -5.02 -12.84
N ALA A 106 -3.58 -3.75 -12.59
CA ALA A 106 -4.46 -2.62 -12.88
C ALA A 106 -4.69 -2.40 -14.39
N ALA A 107 -3.70 -2.70 -15.23
CA ALA A 107 -3.78 -2.40 -16.66
C ALA A 107 -4.81 -3.23 -17.45
N PRO A 108 -4.89 -4.58 -17.33
CA PRO A 108 -5.95 -5.37 -17.95
C PRO A 108 -7.35 -5.02 -17.43
N LYS A 109 -7.46 -4.48 -16.22
CA LYS A 109 -8.72 -3.95 -15.67
C LYS A 109 -9.08 -2.55 -16.21
N GLY A 110 -8.21 -1.96 -17.04
CA GLY A 110 -8.44 -0.65 -17.66
C GLY A 110 -8.16 0.55 -16.76
N PHE A 111 -7.60 0.35 -15.56
CA PHE A 111 -7.37 1.45 -14.61
C PHE A 111 -6.13 2.29 -14.91
N CYS A 112 -5.20 1.76 -15.69
CA CYS A 112 -4.04 2.51 -16.15
C CYS A 112 -3.55 1.98 -17.50
N GLN A 113 -2.86 2.83 -18.25
CA GLN A 113 -2.12 2.42 -19.43
C GLN A 113 -0.64 2.29 -19.09
N LEU A 114 -0.05 1.15 -19.42
CA LEU A 114 1.39 0.94 -19.25
C LEU A 114 2.16 1.31 -20.53
N PRO A 115 3.36 1.91 -20.41
CA PRO A 115 3.97 2.36 -19.17
C PRO A 115 3.28 3.62 -18.60
N ILE A 116 3.18 3.72 -17.26
CA ILE A 116 2.76 4.98 -16.63
C ILE A 116 3.88 6.02 -16.71
N THR A 117 3.52 7.30 -16.88
CA THR A 117 4.52 8.39 -16.93
C THR A 117 4.62 9.07 -15.57
N VAL A 118 5.74 8.88 -14.88
CA VAL A 118 6.06 9.57 -13.62
C VAL A 118 6.51 10.99 -13.94
N ALA A 119 5.67 11.96 -13.61
CA ALA A 119 5.86 13.38 -13.92
C ALA A 119 6.66 14.11 -12.83
N VAL A 120 7.01 15.37 -13.11
CA VAL A 120 7.66 16.28 -12.15
C VAL A 120 6.90 16.33 -10.82
N ALA A 121 5.58 16.46 -10.87
CA ALA A 121 4.74 16.52 -9.67
C ALA A 121 4.77 15.23 -8.83
N ASP A 122 4.92 14.06 -9.47
CA ASP A 122 5.09 12.78 -8.75
C ASP A 122 6.43 12.76 -8.03
N MET A 123 7.47 13.18 -8.74
CA MET A 123 8.81 13.26 -8.18
C MET A 123 8.92 14.28 -7.05
N GLN A 124 8.02 15.26 -6.98
CA GLN A 124 7.98 16.26 -5.92
C GLN A 124 7.19 15.83 -4.67
N ARG A 125 6.49 14.68 -4.69
CA ARG A 125 5.86 14.09 -3.49
C ARG A 125 6.84 13.90 -2.33
N HIS A 126 8.10 13.64 -2.68
CA HIS A 126 9.21 13.59 -1.73
C HIS A 126 10.22 14.66 -2.12
N ASP A 127 10.36 15.74 -1.35
CA ASP A 127 11.31 16.80 -1.69
C ASP A 127 12.78 16.37 -1.57
N SER A 128 13.03 15.33 -0.77
CA SER A 128 14.35 14.86 -0.39
C SER A 128 14.39 13.34 -0.30
N LYS A 129 15.60 12.80 -0.25
CA LYS A 129 15.79 11.37 0.00
C LYS A 129 15.41 10.99 1.43
N GLN A 130 15.64 11.87 2.39
CA GLN A 130 15.27 11.67 3.79
C GLN A 130 13.74 11.61 3.93
N ALA A 131 13.00 12.47 3.23
CA ALA A 131 11.54 12.39 3.18
C ALA A 131 11.08 11.04 2.62
N TYR A 132 11.64 10.60 1.49
CA TYR A 132 11.33 9.28 0.93
C TYR A 132 11.63 8.12 1.90
N LEU A 133 12.77 8.16 2.59
CA LEU A 133 13.19 7.11 3.52
C LEU A 133 12.50 7.18 4.89
N ALA A 134 11.77 8.27 5.17
CA ALA A 134 10.95 8.38 6.37
C ALA A 134 9.67 7.54 6.25
N ASP A 135 9.21 7.31 5.02
CA ASP A 135 8.12 6.42 4.72
C ASP A 135 8.57 4.97 4.56
N VAL A 136 7.64 4.06 4.79
CA VAL A 136 7.73 2.69 4.31
C VAL A 136 7.90 2.70 2.79
N ARG A 137 8.88 1.96 2.26
CA ARG A 137 9.22 1.94 0.82
C ARG A 137 8.00 1.80 -0.09
N VAL A 138 7.14 0.80 0.15
CA VAL A 138 5.95 0.57 -0.69
C VAL A 138 5.02 1.77 -0.68
N ILE A 139 4.75 2.35 0.49
CA ILE A 139 3.94 3.58 0.64
C ILE A 139 4.59 4.75 -0.10
N ALA A 140 5.89 4.94 0.06
CA ALA A 140 6.63 6.03 -0.58
C ALA A 140 6.56 5.96 -2.12
N LEU A 141 6.67 4.75 -2.69
CA LEU A 141 6.53 4.54 -4.13
C LEU A 141 5.10 4.78 -4.59
N TRP A 142 4.10 4.30 -3.85
CA TRP A 142 2.69 4.48 -4.19
C TRP A 142 2.21 5.91 -4.04
N LYS A 143 2.82 6.71 -3.15
CA LYS A 143 2.66 8.17 -3.17
C LYS A 143 3.13 8.76 -4.50
N MET A 144 4.08 8.19 -5.23
CA MET A 144 4.48 8.74 -6.53
C MET A 144 3.65 8.19 -7.70
N VAL A 145 3.27 6.92 -7.66
CA VAL A 145 2.62 6.28 -8.84
C VAL A 145 1.11 6.15 -8.72
N GLY A 146 0.55 6.23 -7.51
CA GLY A 146 -0.83 5.84 -7.23
C GLY A 146 -1.84 6.59 -8.09
N ARG A 147 -1.66 7.91 -8.24
CA ARG A 147 -2.60 8.78 -8.96
C ARG A 147 -2.78 8.43 -10.45
N HIS A 148 -1.93 7.55 -11.00
CA HIS A 148 -2.03 7.05 -12.37
C HIS A 148 -2.95 5.82 -12.49
N VAL A 149 -3.48 5.30 -11.38
CA VAL A 149 -4.49 4.24 -11.33
C VAL A 149 -5.86 4.88 -11.11
N ASN A 150 -6.66 4.93 -12.16
CA ASN A 150 -7.98 5.54 -12.18
C ASN A 150 -9.07 4.46 -12.24
N PHE A 151 -9.88 4.37 -11.18
CA PHE A 151 -11.01 3.45 -11.11
C PHE A 151 -12.24 3.97 -11.86
N GLY A 152 -12.29 5.28 -12.16
CA GLY A 152 -13.38 5.93 -12.87
C GLY A 152 -14.62 6.18 -12.02
N GLY A 153 -15.55 6.96 -12.55
CA GLY A 153 -16.81 7.30 -11.87
C GLY A 153 -16.62 7.80 -10.44
N ASP A 154 -17.50 7.35 -9.54
CA ASP A 154 -17.48 7.71 -8.12
C ASP A 154 -16.41 6.96 -7.31
N TYR A 155 -15.70 6.01 -7.93
CA TYR A 155 -14.53 5.36 -7.34
C TYR A 155 -13.26 6.20 -7.48
N GLY A 156 -13.24 7.21 -8.35
CA GLY A 156 -12.11 8.13 -8.49
C GLY A 156 -10.80 7.44 -8.85
N ARG A 157 -9.70 7.81 -8.19
CA ARG A 157 -8.36 7.26 -8.43
C ARG A 157 -7.73 6.75 -7.14
N PHE A 158 -6.76 5.86 -7.25
CA PHE A 158 -5.92 5.51 -6.12
C PHE A 158 -4.97 6.66 -5.80
N GLU A 159 -4.95 7.14 -4.58
CA GLU A 159 -4.00 8.18 -4.17
C GLU A 159 -3.70 8.04 -2.67
N LEU A 160 -2.47 8.36 -2.28
CA LEU A 160 -2.06 8.40 -0.89
C LEU A 160 -1.77 9.84 -0.51
N PHE A 161 -2.35 10.30 0.61
CA PHE A 161 -2.27 11.67 1.10
C PHE A 161 -1.57 11.73 2.44
N ASP A 162 -0.65 12.67 2.59
CA ASP A 162 0.05 12.94 3.85
C ASP A 162 -0.84 13.70 4.83
N GLN A 163 -0.88 13.25 6.08
CA GLN A 163 -1.58 13.95 7.15
C GLN A 163 -0.61 14.74 8.04
N ALA A 164 -1.11 15.84 8.60
CA ALA A 164 -0.45 16.51 9.71
C ALA A 164 -0.27 15.53 10.88
N GLY A 165 0.97 15.19 11.22
CA GLY A 165 1.29 14.21 12.26
C GLY A 165 1.85 12.88 11.75
N GLY A 166 2.04 12.72 10.44
CA GLY A 166 2.71 11.54 9.85
C GLY A 166 1.79 10.35 9.55
N GLY A 167 0.48 10.54 9.65
CA GLY A 167 -0.52 9.58 9.14
C GLY A 167 -0.63 9.63 7.62
N VAL A 168 -1.27 8.61 7.04
CA VAL A 168 -1.53 8.50 5.60
C VAL A 168 -3.01 8.22 5.39
N ARG A 169 -3.64 8.91 4.44
CA ARG A 169 -4.96 8.55 3.91
C ARG A 169 -4.86 7.91 2.54
N ALA A 170 -5.83 7.07 2.18
CA ALA A 170 -5.90 6.45 0.87
C ALA A 170 -7.21 6.77 0.14
N ILE A 171 -7.14 6.88 -1.19
CA ILE A 171 -8.26 7.12 -2.12
C ILE A 171 -8.85 8.54 -2.00
N LYS A 172 -9.30 8.96 -0.81
CA LYS A 172 -9.83 10.32 -0.54
C LYS A 172 -9.04 10.97 0.60
N ASP A 173 -8.82 12.28 0.52
CA ASP A 173 -8.23 13.06 1.62
C ASP A 173 -9.31 13.54 2.60
N GLU A 174 -10.02 12.59 3.19
CA GLU A 174 -11.17 12.83 4.07
C GLU A 174 -11.09 11.97 5.34
N PRO A 175 -11.68 12.41 6.46
CA PRO A 175 -11.78 11.58 7.66
C PRO A 175 -12.43 10.22 7.37
N GLY A 176 -11.89 9.17 7.97
CA GLY A 176 -12.30 7.78 7.78
C GLY A 176 -11.57 7.05 6.65
N PHE A 177 -10.76 7.75 5.86
CA PHE A 177 -9.87 7.15 4.85
C PHE A 177 -8.43 6.95 5.35
N GLU A 178 -8.21 6.99 6.67
CA GLU A 178 -6.90 6.78 7.27
C GLU A 178 -6.41 5.33 7.13
N LEU A 179 -5.09 5.20 6.93
CA LEU A 179 -4.38 3.94 7.00
C LEU A 179 -3.56 3.87 8.29
N GLY A 180 -3.80 2.84 9.10
CA GLY A 180 -2.88 2.44 10.15
C GLY A 180 -1.71 1.67 9.54
N ILE A 181 -0.55 2.31 9.38
CA ILE A 181 0.66 1.65 8.86
C ILE A 181 1.41 0.98 10.01
N ASP A 182 1.70 -0.32 9.85
CA ASP A 182 2.30 -1.17 10.89
C ASP A 182 1.54 -1.08 12.24
N PRO A 183 0.21 -1.32 12.23
CA PRO A 183 -0.60 -1.22 13.43
C PRO A 183 -0.14 -2.28 14.45
N PRO A 184 -0.23 -2.00 15.76
CA PRO A 184 0.06 -3.02 16.76
C PRO A 184 -0.90 -4.20 16.58
N LEU A 185 -0.34 -5.37 16.32
CA LEU A 185 -1.09 -6.61 16.16
C LEU A 185 -1.15 -7.37 17.49
N PRO A 186 -2.30 -7.99 17.84
CA PRO A 186 -2.37 -8.92 18.96
C PRO A 186 -1.33 -10.03 18.85
N PRO A 187 -0.80 -10.58 19.96
CA PRO A 187 0.25 -11.61 19.92
C PRO A 187 -0.11 -12.86 19.11
N ALA A 188 -1.40 -13.23 19.08
CA ALA A 188 -1.91 -14.38 18.33
C ALA A 188 -2.39 -14.03 16.90
N HIS A 189 -2.09 -12.84 16.41
CA HIS A 189 -2.54 -12.41 15.09
C HIS A 189 -1.81 -13.19 13.97
N PRO A 190 -2.53 -13.72 12.96
CA PRO A 190 -1.95 -14.62 11.95
C PRO A 190 -0.85 -13.97 11.10
N PHE A 191 -0.83 -12.64 10.98
CA PHE A 191 0.20 -11.92 10.22
C PHE A 191 1.46 -11.57 11.01
N HIS A 192 1.43 -11.67 12.35
CA HIS A 192 2.60 -11.39 13.18
C HIS A 192 3.88 -12.13 12.75
N PRO A 193 3.88 -13.44 12.42
CA PRO A 193 5.08 -14.13 11.96
C PRO A 193 5.52 -13.78 10.53
N HIS A 194 4.77 -12.94 9.81
CA HIS A 194 4.96 -12.68 8.38
C HIS A 194 5.27 -11.22 8.05
N THR A 195 5.36 -10.32 9.04
CA THR A 195 5.62 -8.89 8.79
C THR A 195 6.95 -8.64 8.08
N ILE A 196 6.94 -7.75 7.09
CA ILE A 196 8.10 -7.25 6.35
C ILE A 196 8.23 -5.74 6.58
N ASN A 197 9.36 -5.26 7.09
CA ASN A 197 9.52 -3.84 7.45
C ASN A 197 9.24 -2.85 6.30
N ASP A 198 9.67 -3.18 5.08
CA ASP A 198 9.48 -2.32 3.91
C ASP A 198 8.09 -2.45 3.28
N ASN A 199 7.25 -3.33 3.82
CA ASN A 199 5.90 -3.65 3.36
C ASN A 199 5.06 -4.20 4.53
N PRO A 200 4.87 -3.41 5.61
CA PRO A 200 4.26 -3.87 6.85
C PRO A 200 2.75 -4.00 6.70
N PRO A 201 2.07 -4.66 7.64
CA PRO A 201 0.61 -4.72 7.71
C PRO A 201 -0.03 -3.32 7.66
N VAL A 202 -1.24 -3.25 7.10
CA VAL A 202 -2.02 -2.02 7.01
C VAL A 202 -3.41 -2.27 7.59
N ARG A 203 -3.90 -1.37 8.43
CA ARG A 203 -5.28 -1.37 8.91
C ARG A 203 -6.08 -0.27 8.23
N SER A 204 -7.30 -0.57 7.82
CA SER A 204 -8.22 0.42 7.23
C SER A 204 -9.69 0.09 7.54
N THR A 205 -10.55 1.09 7.42
CA THR A 205 -12.03 0.94 7.42
C THR A 205 -12.63 1.32 6.07
N ILE A 206 -11.79 1.34 5.03
CA ILE A 206 -12.17 1.74 3.68
C ILE A 206 -12.78 0.53 2.98
N GLY A 207 -14.01 0.68 2.48
CA GLY A 207 -14.72 -0.36 1.75
C GLY A 207 -15.46 0.20 0.54
N ARG A 208 -16.09 -0.71 -0.22
CA ARG A 208 -17.03 -0.33 -1.28
C ARG A 208 -18.44 -0.44 -0.76
N GLN A 209 -19.25 0.58 -1.04
CA GLN A 209 -20.68 0.57 -0.77
C GLN A 209 -21.37 1.50 -1.75
N GLY A 210 -22.48 1.05 -2.36
CA GLY A 210 -23.33 1.86 -3.24
C GLY A 210 -22.56 2.52 -4.39
N GLY A 211 -21.72 1.76 -5.10
CA GLY A 211 -21.01 2.30 -6.27
C GLY A 211 -19.83 3.24 -5.99
N SER A 212 -19.44 3.49 -4.73
CA SER A 212 -18.28 4.34 -4.38
C SER A 212 -17.43 3.74 -3.26
N TRP A 213 -16.29 4.38 -2.99
CA TRP A 213 -15.49 4.12 -1.79
C TRP A 213 -16.10 4.86 -0.60
N THR A 214 -16.38 4.13 0.47
CA THR A 214 -16.91 4.64 1.73
C THR A 214 -15.93 4.39 2.87
N ALA A 215 -16.00 5.28 3.85
CA ALA A 215 -15.31 5.13 5.13
C ALA A 215 -16.26 4.54 6.17
N GLY A 216 -15.69 3.94 7.23
CA GLY A 216 -16.47 3.39 8.33
C GLY A 216 -17.09 2.02 8.04
N GLY A 217 -16.56 1.31 7.03
CA GLY A 217 -16.83 -0.09 6.82
C GLY A 217 -16.21 -0.97 7.91
N ASP A 218 -16.24 -2.28 7.69
CA ASP A 218 -15.59 -3.24 8.58
C ASP A 218 -14.08 -2.92 8.71
N GLU A 219 -13.57 -2.97 9.95
CA GLU A 219 -12.14 -2.79 10.18
C GLU A 219 -11.38 -4.00 9.63
N THR A 220 -10.56 -3.72 8.62
CA THR A 220 -9.71 -4.70 7.96
C THR A 220 -8.25 -4.48 8.36
N THR A 221 -7.54 -5.57 8.64
CA THR A 221 -6.08 -5.59 8.69
C THR A 221 -5.58 -6.41 7.52
N ASP A 222 -4.86 -5.78 6.59
CA ASP A 222 -4.13 -6.41 5.50
C ASP A 222 -2.77 -6.91 5.97
N ALA A 223 -2.33 -8.06 5.45
CA ALA A 223 -1.03 -8.63 5.77
C ALA A 223 0.15 -7.75 5.33
N SER A 224 -0.06 -6.85 4.36
CA SER A 224 0.92 -5.86 3.94
C SER A 224 0.30 -4.67 3.22
N ALA A 225 1.03 -3.56 3.12
CA ALA A 225 0.67 -2.44 2.26
C ALA A 225 0.43 -2.87 0.80
N SER A 226 1.24 -3.79 0.26
CA SER A 226 1.01 -4.33 -1.08
C SER A 226 -0.27 -5.16 -1.18
N SER A 227 -0.65 -5.88 -0.11
CA SER A 227 -1.90 -6.65 -0.06
C SER A 227 -3.11 -5.73 -0.12
N PHE A 228 -3.10 -4.66 0.69
CA PHE A 228 -4.14 -3.63 0.68
C PHE A 228 -4.30 -3.04 -0.72
N ILE A 229 -3.20 -2.60 -1.35
CA ILE A 229 -3.26 -1.93 -2.65
C ILE A 229 -3.72 -2.88 -3.76
N MET A 230 -3.21 -4.12 -3.79
CA MET A 230 -3.70 -5.12 -4.75
C MET A 230 -5.16 -5.47 -4.49
N GLY A 231 -5.60 -5.56 -3.23
CA GLY A 231 -6.99 -5.78 -2.85
C GLY A 231 -7.91 -4.71 -3.41
N VAL A 232 -7.57 -3.44 -3.19
CA VAL A 232 -8.30 -2.27 -3.72
C VAL A 232 -8.40 -2.30 -5.26
N ILE A 233 -7.31 -2.66 -5.94
CA ILE A 233 -7.29 -2.80 -7.40
C ILE A 233 -8.18 -3.97 -7.86
N LEU A 234 -8.15 -5.11 -7.17
CA LEU A 234 -8.93 -6.28 -7.57
C LEU A 234 -10.42 -6.12 -7.34
N ASP A 235 -10.80 -5.51 -6.22
CA ASP A 235 -12.20 -5.32 -5.81
C ASP A 235 -12.97 -4.41 -6.78
N SER A 236 -12.29 -3.43 -7.37
CA SER A 236 -12.91 -2.50 -8.33
C SER A 236 -13.59 -3.22 -9.51
N SER A 237 -14.79 -2.75 -9.88
CA SER A 237 -15.60 -3.33 -10.97
C SER A 237 -14.80 -3.41 -12.28
N ALA A 238 -14.98 -4.51 -13.00
CA ALA A 238 -14.34 -4.75 -14.28
C ALA A 238 -15.33 -5.34 -15.28
N ALA A 239 -15.12 -5.02 -16.55
CA ALA A 239 -15.86 -5.68 -17.63
C ALA A 239 -15.65 -7.19 -17.58
N ASN A 240 -16.68 -7.95 -17.96
CA ASN A 240 -16.68 -9.41 -18.03
C ASN A 240 -16.52 -10.15 -16.69
N LEU A 241 -16.71 -9.46 -15.55
CA LEU A 241 -16.63 -10.08 -14.23
C LEU A 241 -17.53 -11.32 -14.16
N GLY A 242 -16.92 -12.46 -13.87
CA GLY A 242 -17.60 -13.72 -13.61
C GLY A 242 -17.15 -14.29 -12.28
N MET A 243 -18.09 -14.83 -11.51
CA MET A 243 -17.78 -15.46 -10.23
C MET A 243 -18.58 -16.75 -10.02
N THR A 244 -17.98 -17.71 -9.33
CA THR A 244 -18.70 -18.90 -8.87
C THR A 244 -19.43 -18.59 -7.55
N PRO A 245 -20.56 -19.25 -7.28
CA PRO A 245 -21.08 -19.37 -5.93
C PRO A 245 -20.02 -19.85 -4.95
N TRP A 246 -20.19 -19.49 -3.68
CA TRP A 246 -19.35 -20.00 -2.60
C TRP A 246 -19.59 -21.49 -2.42
N VAL A 247 -18.51 -22.26 -2.44
CA VAL A 247 -18.50 -23.66 -2.05
C VAL A 247 -17.81 -23.77 -0.70
N TYR A 248 -18.43 -24.48 0.24
CA TYR A 248 -17.86 -24.68 1.57
C TYR A 248 -17.22 -26.06 1.66
N VAL A 249 -15.94 -26.09 2.00
CA VAL A 249 -15.14 -27.31 2.10
C VAL A 249 -14.46 -27.36 3.46
N ASP A 250 -14.47 -28.52 4.10
CA ASP A 250 -13.72 -28.71 5.34
C ASP A 250 -12.21 -28.53 5.05
N ARG A 251 -11.54 -27.69 5.84
CA ARG A 251 -10.12 -27.31 5.66
C ARG A 251 -9.17 -28.51 5.67
N HIS A 252 -9.53 -29.59 6.36
CA HIS A 252 -8.73 -30.80 6.50
C HIS A 252 -9.10 -31.89 5.47
N ALA A 253 -10.19 -31.70 4.72
CA ALA A 253 -10.55 -32.60 3.64
C ALA A 253 -9.55 -32.57 2.47
N HIS A 254 -9.65 -33.56 1.58
CA HIS A 254 -8.87 -33.64 0.33
C HIS A 254 -7.35 -33.52 0.52
N GLY A 255 -6.83 -34.03 1.64
CA GLY A 255 -5.39 -34.00 1.95
C GLY A 255 -4.92 -32.71 2.60
N GLY A 256 -5.82 -31.87 3.13
CA GLY A 256 -5.47 -30.64 3.85
C GLY A 256 -4.94 -29.52 2.96
N VAL A 257 -5.29 -29.51 1.67
CA VAL A 257 -4.83 -28.50 0.71
C VAL A 257 -5.19 -27.09 1.18
N LEU A 258 -6.43 -26.88 1.61
CA LEU A 258 -6.90 -25.58 2.09
C LEU A 258 -6.21 -25.17 3.39
N ASP A 259 -5.98 -26.11 4.31
CA ASP A 259 -5.22 -25.85 5.54
C ASP A 259 -3.79 -25.37 5.22
N GLY A 260 -3.12 -25.99 4.25
CA GLY A 260 -1.81 -25.55 3.78
C GLY A 260 -1.83 -24.13 3.20
N LEU A 261 -2.82 -23.82 2.35
CA LEU A 261 -2.98 -22.49 1.76
C LEU A 261 -3.26 -21.39 2.80
N LEU A 262 -4.01 -21.71 3.86
CA LEU A 262 -4.36 -20.79 4.95
C LEU A 262 -3.23 -20.63 5.98
N THR A 263 -2.32 -21.58 6.11
CA THR A 263 -1.21 -21.51 7.07
C THR A 263 0.10 -20.98 6.48
N GLN A 264 0.23 -20.97 5.14
CA GLN A 264 1.40 -20.45 4.46
C GLN A 264 1.54 -18.92 4.62
N SER A 265 2.76 -18.40 4.54
CA SER A 265 2.99 -16.95 4.52
C SER A 265 2.33 -16.31 3.28
N PRO A 266 1.59 -15.20 3.42
CA PRO A 266 1.01 -14.49 2.28
C PRO A 266 2.07 -13.87 1.35
N HIS A 267 3.32 -13.78 1.78
CA HIS A 267 4.43 -13.30 0.95
C HIS A 267 5.11 -14.39 0.10
N GLN A 268 4.62 -15.63 0.20
CA GLN A 268 5.13 -16.76 -0.56
C GLN A 268 3.96 -17.42 -1.32
N PRO A 269 3.75 -17.05 -2.59
CA PRO A 269 2.66 -17.63 -3.36
C PRO A 269 2.82 -19.16 -3.47
N PRO A 270 1.74 -19.93 -3.26
CA PRO A 270 1.75 -21.37 -3.47
C PRO A 270 1.91 -21.71 -4.94
N HIS A 271 2.23 -22.98 -5.23
CA HIS A 271 2.36 -23.45 -6.60
C HIS A 271 1.06 -23.20 -7.39
N GLY A 272 1.20 -22.65 -8.61
CA GLY A 272 0.06 -22.27 -9.45
C GLY A 272 -0.50 -20.88 -9.16
N CYS A 273 0.01 -20.16 -8.15
CA CYS A 273 -0.35 -18.78 -7.89
C CYS A 273 0.79 -17.83 -8.26
N THR A 274 0.42 -16.68 -8.81
CA THR A 274 1.33 -15.58 -9.11
C THR A 274 1.52 -14.66 -7.90
N ALA A 275 0.48 -14.44 -7.10
CA ALA A 275 0.52 -13.63 -5.88
C ALA A 275 -0.53 -14.11 -4.87
N VAL A 276 -0.36 -13.69 -3.62
CA VAL A 276 -1.35 -13.88 -2.55
C VAL A 276 -1.55 -12.56 -1.84
N MET A 277 -2.82 -12.20 -1.64
CA MET A 277 -3.22 -11.12 -0.75
C MET A 277 -3.99 -11.75 0.40
N ALA A 278 -3.77 -11.25 1.60
CA ALA A 278 -4.46 -11.73 2.78
C ALA A 278 -4.86 -10.53 3.63
N TYR A 279 -6.09 -10.56 4.13
CA TYR A 279 -6.60 -9.58 5.07
C TYR A 279 -7.57 -10.25 6.03
N ARG A 280 -7.84 -9.58 7.15
CA ARG A 280 -8.67 -10.07 8.24
C ARG A 280 -9.65 -9.00 8.67
N LEU A 281 -10.90 -9.38 8.89
CA LEU A 281 -11.93 -8.51 9.47
C LEU A 281 -11.90 -8.70 10.98
N ASP A 282 -11.23 -7.78 11.68
CA ASP A 282 -10.94 -7.91 13.11
C ASP A 282 -12.13 -7.55 14.00
N ASN A 283 -13.06 -6.74 13.50
CA ASN A 283 -14.25 -6.32 14.22
C ASN A 283 -15.41 -7.34 14.16
N ARG A 284 -15.30 -8.40 13.36
CA ARG A 284 -16.30 -9.47 13.30
C ARG A 284 -16.14 -10.45 14.46
N ASN A 285 -17.25 -11.04 14.90
CA ASN A 285 -17.25 -12.04 15.97
C ASN A 285 -17.85 -13.39 15.50
N PRO A 286 -17.04 -14.44 15.33
CA PRO A 286 -15.57 -14.41 15.35
C PRO A 286 -14.97 -13.65 14.15
N PRO A 287 -13.68 -13.29 14.24
CA PRO A 287 -12.96 -12.68 13.13
C PRO A 287 -12.92 -13.57 11.90
N GLU A 288 -12.94 -12.95 10.73
CA GLU A 288 -12.89 -13.63 9.44
C GLU A 288 -11.56 -13.35 8.75
N GLU A 289 -10.91 -14.40 8.22
CA GLU A 289 -9.69 -14.27 7.42
C GLU A 289 -10.04 -14.55 5.96
N LEU A 290 -9.55 -13.67 5.08
CA LEU A 290 -9.68 -13.80 3.64
C LEU A 290 -8.31 -13.93 3.00
N ARG A 291 -8.23 -14.82 2.02
CA ARG A 291 -7.05 -14.97 1.16
C ARG A 291 -7.47 -14.94 -0.29
N VAL A 292 -6.79 -14.11 -1.07
CA VAL A 292 -6.98 -13.99 -2.51
C VAL A 292 -5.75 -14.54 -3.21
N LEU A 293 -5.95 -15.64 -3.93
CA LEU A 293 -4.92 -16.36 -4.68
C LEU A 293 -4.97 -15.91 -6.15
N LEU A 294 -4.07 -15.02 -6.55
CA LEU A 294 -3.99 -14.57 -7.94
C LEU A 294 -3.43 -15.70 -8.81
N LEU A 295 -4.22 -16.21 -9.74
CA LEU A 295 -3.88 -17.36 -10.58
C LEU A 295 -3.18 -16.93 -11.87
N THR A 296 -3.70 -15.88 -12.52
CA THR A 296 -3.14 -15.37 -13.77
C THR A 296 -1.78 -14.71 -13.53
N HIS A 297 -0.85 -14.93 -14.44
CA HIS A 297 0.38 -14.16 -14.49
C HIS A 297 0.09 -12.67 -14.67
N PHE A 298 0.97 -11.82 -14.15
CA PHE A 298 0.82 -10.37 -14.23
C PHE A 298 0.78 -9.83 -15.67
N ASP A 299 1.37 -10.55 -16.63
CA ASP A 299 1.34 -10.19 -18.05
C ASP A 299 0.19 -10.91 -18.81
N GLY A 300 -0.78 -11.47 -18.09
CA GLY A 300 -1.93 -12.15 -18.64
C GLY A 300 -2.97 -11.20 -19.26
N PRO A 301 -3.75 -11.66 -20.26
CA PRO A 301 -4.75 -10.83 -20.93
C PRO A 301 -6.04 -10.62 -20.12
N PHE A 302 -6.19 -11.33 -19.01
CA PHE A 302 -7.29 -11.20 -18.05
C PHE A 302 -6.76 -11.49 -16.65
N VAL A 303 -7.59 -11.21 -15.64
CA VAL A 303 -7.28 -11.48 -14.25
C VAL A 303 -8.17 -12.61 -13.76
N ALA A 304 -7.60 -13.65 -13.16
CA ALA A 304 -8.35 -14.65 -12.42
C ALA A 304 -7.71 -14.94 -11.07
N PHE A 305 -8.56 -15.10 -10.07
CA PHE A 305 -8.16 -15.39 -8.70
C PHE A 305 -9.17 -16.28 -8.00
N VAL A 306 -8.73 -16.92 -6.92
CA VAL A 306 -9.60 -17.64 -5.99
C VAL A 306 -9.62 -16.90 -4.66
N THR A 307 -10.81 -16.68 -4.11
CA THR A 307 -10.99 -16.17 -2.75
C THR A 307 -11.29 -17.33 -1.81
N LEU A 308 -10.55 -17.38 -0.72
CA LEU A 308 -10.77 -18.24 0.43
C LEU A 308 -11.28 -17.37 1.58
N ILE A 309 -12.33 -17.82 2.26
CA ILE A 309 -12.84 -17.18 3.48
C ILE A 309 -12.96 -18.23 4.58
N THR A 310 -12.46 -17.91 5.77
CA THR A 310 -12.56 -18.76 6.96
C THR A 310 -12.93 -17.93 8.17
N ARG A 311 -13.66 -18.55 9.11
CA ARG A 311 -13.96 -17.96 10.42
C ARG A 311 -13.16 -18.71 11.49
N ALA A 312 -12.83 -18.04 12.60
CA ALA A 312 -11.97 -18.65 13.63
C ALA A 312 -12.61 -19.85 14.36
N ASP A 313 -13.95 -19.99 14.33
CA ASP A 313 -14.72 -21.01 15.04
C ASP A 313 -15.15 -22.21 14.18
N THR A 314 -14.74 -22.26 12.92
CA THR A 314 -15.18 -23.28 11.97
C THR A 314 -14.00 -23.94 11.25
N THR A 315 -14.19 -25.19 10.85
CA THR A 315 -13.29 -25.89 9.92
C THR A 315 -13.68 -25.65 8.47
N MET A 316 -14.82 -25.02 8.20
CA MET A 316 -15.31 -24.81 6.85
C MET A 316 -14.67 -23.57 6.21
N VAL A 317 -14.13 -23.75 5.00
CA VAL A 317 -13.56 -22.70 4.18
C VAL A 317 -14.49 -22.46 3.00
N GLY A 318 -14.95 -21.23 2.84
CA GLY A 318 -15.65 -20.79 1.64
C GLY A 318 -14.64 -20.56 0.51
N VAL A 319 -14.93 -21.12 -0.67
CA VAL A 319 -14.09 -21.01 -1.86
C VAL A 319 -14.92 -20.46 -3.01
N SER A 320 -14.43 -19.41 -3.68
CA SER A 320 -15.02 -18.86 -4.90
C SER A 320 -13.93 -18.51 -5.92
N ALA A 321 -14.18 -18.78 -7.19
CA ALA A 321 -13.32 -18.35 -8.30
C ALA A 321 -13.92 -17.11 -8.96
N ILE A 322 -13.09 -16.09 -9.18
CA ILE A 322 -13.45 -14.82 -9.81
C ILE A 322 -12.55 -14.60 -11.02
N THR A 323 -13.11 -14.09 -12.12
CA THR A 323 -12.35 -13.84 -13.36
C THR A 323 -12.88 -12.67 -14.17
N THR A 324 -11.99 -12.05 -14.96
CA THR A 324 -12.32 -11.10 -16.02
C THR A 324 -12.04 -11.67 -17.42
N GLU A 325 -11.82 -12.99 -17.53
CA GLU A 325 -11.83 -13.69 -18.83
C GLU A 325 -13.10 -13.28 -19.59
N PRO A 326 -13.13 -13.15 -20.93
CA PRO A 326 -14.41 -12.95 -21.63
C PRO A 326 -15.26 -14.24 -21.62
N PRO A 327 -16.59 -14.18 -21.37
CA PRO A 327 -17.41 -15.39 -21.32
C PRO A 327 -17.59 -15.96 -22.73
N VAL A 328 -17.61 -17.30 -22.85
CA VAL A 328 -18.00 -18.00 -24.07
C VAL A 328 -19.28 -18.82 -23.85
N GLY A 329 -19.94 -19.21 -24.95
CA GLY A 329 -21.13 -20.06 -24.88
C GLY A 329 -22.38 -19.34 -24.35
N ASP A 330 -23.32 -20.13 -23.84
CA ASP A 330 -24.62 -19.65 -23.34
C ASP A 330 -24.51 -19.09 -21.92
N ALA A 331 -25.29 -18.05 -21.60
CA ALA A 331 -25.26 -17.41 -20.29
C ALA A 331 -25.70 -18.34 -19.14
N SER A 332 -26.49 -19.37 -19.43
CA SER A 332 -26.94 -20.39 -18.48
C SER A 332 -25.95 -21.55 -18.29
N ALA A 333 -24.88 -21.61 -19.09
CA ALA A 333 -23.89 -22.67 -18.98
C ALA A 333 -23.09 -22.58 -17.66
N ALA A 334 -22.51 -23.71 -17.24
CA ALA A 334 -21.70 -23.76 -16.03
C ALA A 334 -20.45 -22.86 -16.17
N PHE A 335 -19.89 -22.43 -15.04
CA PHE A 335 -18.70 -21.57 -15.02
C PHE A 335 -17.57 -22.18 -15.86
N LYS A 336 -17.37 -23.50 -15.78
CA LYS A 336 -16.32 -24.16 -16.55
C LYS A 336 -16.46 -24.08 -18.07
N ASP A 337 -17.70 -24.03 -18.54
CA ASP A 337 -17.99 -23.99 -19.97
C ASP A 337 -17.89 -22.55 -20.48
N ARG A 338 -18.16 -21.57 -19.60
CA ARG A 338 -18.07 -20.15 -19.91
C ARG A 338 -16.66 -19.57 -19.78
N ARG A 339 -15.83 -20.12 -18.89
CA ARG A 339 -14.52 -19.57 -18.47
C ARG A 339 -13.38 -20.61 -18.58
N PRO A 340 -13.16 -21.24 -19.74
CA PRO A 340 -12.27 -22.40 -19.88
C PRO A 340 -10.81 -22.10 -19.50
N SER A 341 -10.32 -20.89 -19.74
CA SER A 341 -8.95 -20.51 -19.40
C SER A 341 -8.79 -20.44 -17.88
N THR A 342 -9.74 -19.83 -17.19
CA THR A 342 -9.77 -19.75 -15.72
C THR A 342 -9.81 -21.14 -15.08
N VAL A 343 -10.64 -22.04 -15.60
CA VAL A 343 -10.76 -23.43 -15.10
C VAL A 343 -9.42 -24.14 -15.07
N SER A 344 -8.62 -23.99 -16.13
CA SER A 344 -7.30 -24.61 -16.23
C SER A 344 -6.32 -24.15 -15.15
N LEU A 345 -6.53 -22.94 -14.60
CA LEU A 345 -5.68 -22.35 -13.58
C LEU A 345 -6.13 -22.72 -12.15
N VAL A 346 -7.44 -22.84 -11.91
CA VAL A 346 -8.01 -23.12 -10.57
C VAL A 346 -7.49 -24.44 -9.98
N GLY A 347 -7.26 -25.44 -10.82
CA GLY A 347 -6.76 -26.75 -10.41
C GLY A 347 -5.37 -26.74 -9.77
N GLY A 348 -4.54 -25.74 -10.09
CA GLY A 348 -3.15 -25.64 -9.60
C GLY A 348 -3.07 -25.55 -8.08
N PRO A 349 -3.60 -24.49 -7.45
CA PRO A 349 -3.53 -24.33 -6.01
C PRO A 349 -4.57 -25.17 -5.23
N LEU A 350 -5.76 -25.41 -5.78
CA LEU A 350 -6.85 -26.07 -5.04
C LEU A 350 -6.79 -27.60 -5.10
N GLY A 351 -6.03 -28.17 -6.03
CA GLY A 351 -6.12 -29.60 -6.36
C GLY A 351 -7.41 -29.93 -7.12
N SER A 352 -7.43 -31.08 -7.79
CA SER A 352 -8.50 -31.42 -8.74
C SER A 352 -9.89 -31.49 -8.10
N THR A 353 -10.02 -32.11 -6.93
CA THR A 353 -11.33 -32.33 -6.31
C THR A 353 -12.01 -31.03 -5.89
N ILE A 354 -11.29 -30.12 -5.23
CA ILE A 354 -11.86 -28.84 -4.79
C ILE A 354 -12.10 -27.94 -6.01
N ALA A 355 -11.17 -27.92 -6.97
CA ALA A 355 -11.34 -27.19 -8.22
C ALA A 355 -12.61 -27.62 -8.95
N ASP A 356 -12.87 -28.93 -9.08
CA ASP A 356 -14.09 -29.46 -9.69
C ASP A 356 -15.34 -29.00 -8.95
N MET A 357 -15.34 -28.99 -7.61
CA MET A 357 -16.49 -28.50 -6.84
C MET A 357 -16.80 -27.02 -7.14
N VAL A 358 -15.78 -26.21 -7.36
CA VAL A 358 -15.89 -24.76 -7.63
C VAL A 358 -16.33 -24.50 -9.08
N VAL A 359 -15.65 -25.07 -10.07
CA VAL A 359 -15.87 -24.72 -11.49
C VAL A 359 -17.10 -25.37 -12.12
N ASN A 360 -17.64 -26.43 -11.51
CA ASN A 360 -18.89 -27.06 -11.97
C ASN A 360 -20.15 -26.30 -11.56
N GLN A 361 -20.03 -25.23 -10.76
CA GLN A 361 -21.17 -24.39 -10.39
C GLN A 361 -21.65 -23.53 -11.57
N GLN A 362 -22.93 -23.16 -11.56
CA GLN A 362 -23.44 -22.14 -12.48
C GLN A 362 -22.81 -20.79 -12.11
N GLU A 363 -22.32 -20.05 -13.12
CA GLU A 363 -21.77 -18.73 -12.90
C GLU A 363 -22.85 -17.79 -12.34
N LYS A 364 -22.54 -17.07 -11.26
CA LYS A 364 -23.45 -16.03 -10.76
C LYS A 364 -23.52 -14.93 -11.81
N VAL A 365 -24.72 -14.62 -12.27
CA VAL A 365 -24.95 -13.38 -13.00
C VAL A 365 -24.69 -12.27 -11.99
N ALA A 366 -23.75 -11.38 -12.29
CA ALA A 366 -23.66 -10.14 -11.55
C ALA A 366 -25.01 -9.45 -11.76
N GLU A 367 -25.89 -9.54 -10.76
CA GLU A 367 -26.98 -8.59 -10.66
C GLU A 367 -26.27 -7.25 -10.63
N GLU A 368 -26.32 -6.51 -11.75
CA GLU A 368 -26.02 -5.08 -11.69
C GLU A 368 -26.87 -4.61 -10.52
N GLU A 369 -26.23 -4.11 -9.46
CA GLU A 369 -26.92 -3.46 -8.35
C GLU A 369 -27.75 -2.36 -9.00
N GLY A 370 -28.98 -2.70 -9.37
CA GLY A 370 -29.93 -1.79 -9.93
C GLY A 370 -30.05 -0.72 -8.88
N ALA A 371 -29.82 0.52 -9.28
CA ALA A 371 -30.18 1.66 -8.46
C ALA A 371 -31.56 1.35 -7.89
N ASP A 372 -31.64 1.20 -6.56
CA ASP A 372 -32.91 1.20 -5.87
C ASP A 372 -33.50 2.58 -6.14
N ASP A 373 -34.25 2.69 -7.24
CA ASP A 373 -35.19 3.77 -7.51
C ASP A 373 -36.32 3.63 -6.48
N ASP A 374 -36.02 3.92 -5.22
CA ASP A 374 -37.00 4.10 -4.14
C ASP A 374 -37.60 5.50 -4.24
N ASP A 375 -38.16 5.81 -5.41
CA ASP A 375 -39.09 6.91 -5.63
C ASP A 375 -40.51 6.33 -5.61
N GLY A 376 -40.91 5.86 -4.42
CA GLY A 376 -42.26 5.45 -4.08
C GLY A 376 -42.96 6.46 -3.17
N ASP A 377 -42.98 7.73 -3.58
CA ASP A 377 -43.87 8.78 -3.06
C ASP A 377 -45.33 8.33 -3.23
N GLY A 378 -45.87 7.74 -2.17
CA GLY A 378 -47.28 7.40 -2.00
C GLY A 378 -47.83 8.16 -0.80
N GLY A 379 -48.04 9.47 -0.97
CA GLY A 379 -48.81 10.27 -0.03
C GLY A 379 -50.25 9.78 0.14
N GLU A 380 -50.76 9.99 1.36
CA GLU A 380 -52.13 10.26 1.83
C GLU A 380 -52.09 9.93 3.33
N GLU A 381 -51.82 10.93 4.18
CA GLU A 381 -52.85 11.65 4.97
C GLU A 381 -53.82 10.70 5.67
N ASP A 382 -53.74 10.64 7.01
CA ASP A 382 -54.90 10.79 7.91
C ASP A 382 -54.46 10.60 9.38
N ASP A 383 -54.50 11.73 10.11
CA ASP A 383 -54.95 11.91 11.49
C ASP A 383 -55.17 10.66 12.37
N ASP A 384 -54.45 10.57 13.51
CA ASP A 384 -55.15 10.31 14.77
C ASP A 384 -54.37 10.82 16.00
N ASP A 385 -55.04 11.72 16.72
CA ASP A 385 -54.63 12.32 17.98
C ASP A 385 -54.84 11.32 19.13
N GLY A 386 -53.78 10.64 19.56
CA GLY A 386 -53.80 9.75 20.71
C GLY A 386 -52.91 10.27 21.84
N ALA A 387 -53.44 11.19 22.65
CA ALA A 387 -52.89 11.48 23.97
C ALA A 387 -52.95 10.23 24.85
N ASP A 388 -51.81 9.77 25.37
CA ASP A 388 -51.80 8.94 26.57
C ASP A 388 -50.61 9.29 27.46
N ASP A 389 -50.97 9.91 28.59
CA ASP A 389 -50.12 10.32 29.68
C ASP A 389 -49.82 9.08 30.54
N GLY A 390 -48.62 8.52 30.40
CA GLY A 390 -48.19 7.34 31.15
C GLY A 390 -46.94 7.60 31.97
N ASP A 391 -47.08 8.37 33.06
CA ASP A 391 -46.14 8.39 34.18
C ASP A 391 -45.86 6.95 34.65
N SER A 392 -44.59 6.57 34.70
CA SER A 392 -44.13 5.47 35.56
C SER A 392 -42.68 5.72 35.95
N ASP A 393 -42.56 6.51 37.02
CA ASP A 393 -41.46 6.48 37.96
C ASP A 393 -41.40 5.08 38.58
N GLU A 394 -40.36 4.30 38.27
CA GLU A 394 -39.90 3.26 39.19
C GLU A 394 -38.39 3.30 39.34
N ASP A 395 -38.00 3.74 40.54
CA ASP A 395 -36.68 3.71 41.12
C ASP A 395 -36.10 2.28 41.11
N MET A 396 -34.89 2.12 40.59
CA MET A 396 -34.04 0.98 40.93
C MET A 396 -32.71 1.48 41.49
N GLU A 397 -32.75 1.81 42.78
CA GLU A 397 -31.59 1.73 43.67
C GLU A 397 -31.31 0.24 43.92
N GLY A 398 -30.25 -0.28 43.31
CA GLY A 398 -29.73 -1.62 43.55
C GLY A 398 -28.32 -1.53 44.11
N ASP A 399 -28.23 -1.68 45.43
CA ASP A 399 -26.98 -1.69 46.22
C ASP A 399 -25.96 -2.70 45.68
N ILE A 400 -24.76 -2.20 45.38
CA ILE A 400 -23.54 -2.97 45.23
C ILE A 400 -22.95 -3.14 46.62
N ASP A 401 -23.04 -4.35 47.17
CA ASP A 401 -22.18 -4.84 48.24
C ASP A 401 -21.91 -6.33 47.98
N GLY A 402 -20.64 -6.65 47.74
CA GLY A 402 -20.21 -7.99 47.37
C GLY A 402 -18.72 -8.17 47.59
N ASP A 403 -18.28 -7.97 48.84
CA ASP A 403 -17.00 -8.44 49.36
C ASP A 403 -16.87 -9.94 49.14
N GLY A 404 -15.77 -10.34 48.51
CA GLY A 404 -15.42 -11.72 48.23
C GLY A 404 -13.92 -11.94 48.37
N ASP A 405 -13.47 -11.96 49.62
CA ASP A 405 -12.15 -12.46 50.02
C ASP A 405 -11.95 -13.89 49.51
N GLY A 406 -10.82 -14.09 48.81
CA GLY A 406 -10.41 -15.37 48.26
C GLY A 406 -8.91 -15.56 48.37
N ASP A 407 -8.43 -15.73 49.60
CA ASP A 407 -7.11 -16.27 49.91
C ASP A 407 -6.94 -17.67 49.31
N GLY A 408 -5.93 -17.83 48.45
CA GLY A 408 -5.58 -19.09 47.81
C GLY A 408 -4.06 -19.22 47.69
N GLN A 409 -3.48 -19.93 48.65
CA GLN A 409 -2.07 -20.16 48.88
C GLN A 409 -1.32 -20.86 47.72
N GLN A 410 -0.07 -20.43 47.55
CA GLN A 410 1.17 -21.21 47.37
C GLN A 410 1.13 -22.51 46.56
N GLN A 411 1.97 -22.56 45.51
CA GLN A 411 3.07 -23.52 45.45
C GLN A 411 4.16 -23.03 44.49
N GLU A 412 5.31 -22.73 45.09
CA GLU A 412 6.64 -22.76 44.46
C GLU A 412 6.98 -24.23 44.15
N GLU A 413 7.44 -24.53 42.94
CA GLU A 413 8.50 -25.52 42.74
C GLU A 413 9.46 -24.98 41.67
N ASP A 414 10.67 -24.71 42.15
CA ASP A 414 11.89 -24.58 41.37
C ASP A 414 12.15 -25.85 40.57
N GLU A 415 12.59 -25.72 39.32
CA GLU A 415 13.66 -26.59 38.84
C GLU A 415 14.51 -25.89 37.78
N GLU A 416 15.80 -25.83 38.12
CA GLU A 416 16.91 -25.28 37.38
C GLU A 416 17.20 -26.11 36.12
N GLY A 417 17.57 -25.43 35.03
CA GLY A 417 17.98 -26.09 33.79
C GLY A 417 18.86 -25.17 32.96
N GLU A 418 20.16 -25.20 33.26
CA GLU A 418 21.25 -24.54 32.56
C GLU A 418 21.22 -24.65 31.03
N GLY A 419 21.70 -23.60 30.37
CA GLY A 419 22.53 -23.75 29.18
C GLY A 419 22.09 -22.95 27.96
N GLY A 420 22.91 -21.97 27.56
CA GLY A 420 22.92 -21.50 26.17
C GLY A 420 23.08 -20.01 25.97
N GLU A 421 24.21 -19.48 26.43
CA GLU A 421 24.78 -18.19 26.09
C GLU A 421 24.76 -17.90 24.58
N ARG A 422 23.87 -17.01 24.10
CA ARG A 422 24.02 -16.29 22.82
C ARG A 422 23.55 -14.85 22.94
N GLU A 423 24.54 -14.00 23.15
CA GLU A 423 24.48 -12.55 23.15
C GLU A 423 24.04 -12.01 21.77
N ALA A 424 22.76 -11.64 21.64
CA ALA A 424 22.24 -10.90 20.49
C ALA A 424 21.99 -9.43 20.89
N LYS A 425 22.89 -8.59 20.41
CA LYS A 425 22.98 -7.14 20.63
C LYS A 425 21.74 -6.41 20.08
N ARG A 426 20.67 -6.30 20.88
CA ARG A 426 19.52 -5.45 20.60
C ARG A 426 19.91 -3.97 20.71
N ARG A 427 20.09 -3.29 19.59
CA ARG A 427 20.09 -1.82 19.53
C ARG A 427 18.65 -1.34 19.43
N GLY A 428 18.04 -1.07 20.57
CA GLY A 428 16.78 -0.32 20.64
C GLY A 428 17.04 1.13 20.25
N TRP A 429 16.32 1.62 19.23
CA TRP A 429 16.20 3.05 18.99
C TRP A 429 15.06 3.55 19.88
N ARG A 430 15.42 4.27 20.96
CA ARG A 430 14.47 5.12 21.69
C ARG A 430 14.37 6.44 20.94
N THR A 431 13.17 6.78 20.52
CA THR A 431 12.80 8.12 20.03
C THR A 431 12.88 9.09 21.21
N ALA A 432 13.95 9.89 21.26
CA ALA A 432 14.05 11.01 22.19
C ALA A 432 13.23 12.19 21.64
N ARG A 433 12.10 12.46 22.28
CA ARG A 433 11.26 13.64 22.05
C ARG A 433 11.94 14.85 22.68
N LEU A 434 12.61 15.68 21.88
CA LEU A 434 13.11 16.98 22.34
C LEU A 434 11.97 18.00 22.26
N HIS A 435 11.55 18.48 23.43
CA HIS A 435 10.74 19.68 23.58
C HIS A 435 11.57 20.90 23.17
N ALA A 436 11.13 21.63 22.15
CA ALA A 436 11.59 23.00 21.89
C ALA A 436 10.46 23.95 22.31
N GLY A 437 10.71 24.69 23.39
CA GLY A 437 9.82 25.74 23.88
C GLY A 437 9.81 26.95 22.93
N TRP A 438 8.61 27.47 22.68
CA TRP A 438 8.42 28.78 22.08
C TRP A 438 8.68 29.87 23.11
N SER A 439 9.65 30.74 22.83
CA SER A 439 9.79 32.03 23.50
C SER A 439 9.29 33.12 22.56
N THR A 440 8.17 33.72 22.94
CA THR A 440 7.56 34.91 22.36
C THR A 440 8.51 36.11 22.47
N ALA A 441 8.80 36.77 21.35
CA ALA A 441 9.33 38.13 21.33
C ALA A 441 8.22 39.09 20.90
N THR A 442 7.69 39.79 21.89
CA THR A 442 6.83 40.96 21.77
C THR A 442 7.57 42.08 21.04
N LEU A 443 6.99 42.62 19.97
CA LEU A 443 7.43 43.90 19.40
C LEU A 443 6.22 44.84 19.30
N VAL A 444 6.27 45.84 20.18
CA VAL A 444 5.38 47.00 20.23
C VAL A 444 5.86 48.03 19.21
N GLY A 445 4.92 48.58 18.44
CA GLY A 445 4.96 49.99 18.05
C GLY A 445 4.90 50.29 16.56
N GLY A 446 3.93 51.12 16.18
CA GLY A 446 4.23 52.24 15.27
C GLY A 446 3.35 52.38 14.04
N VAL A 447 2.28 53.16 14.20
CA VAL A 447 1.45 53.78 13.16
C VAL A 447 2.31 54.65 12.23
N GLY A 448 2.04 54.61 10.91
CA GLY A 448 2.55 55.62 9.97
C GLY A 448 2.20 55.33 8.52
N GLY A 449 1.16 55.99 8.00
CA GLY A 449 0.73 55.88 6.62
C GLY A 449 1.68 56.54 5.61
N GLY A 450 1.69 56.00 4.39
CA GLY A 450 2.40 56.56 3.25
C GLY A 450 1.92 55.94 1.95
N ARG A 451 1.06 56.67 1.23
CA ARG A 451 0.76 56.48 -0.20
C ARG A 451 2.04 56.72 -1.00
N MET A 452 2.35 55.87 -1.98
CA MET A 452 2.97 56.30 -3.24
C MET A 452 2.80 55.24 -4.35
N ASP A 453 2.51 55.77 -5.53
CA ASP A 453 2.20 55.12 -6.80
C ASP A 453 3.42 54.48 -7.52
N GLY A 454 3.11 53.69 -8.57
CA GLY A 454 4.03 53.33 -9.66
C GLY A 454 4.37 51.83 -9.65
N GLY A 455 4.02 51.01 -10.64
CA GLY A 455 4.01 51.26 -12.07
C GLY A 455 4.91 50.20 -12.74
N TRP A 456 4.34 49.04 -13.09
CA TRP A 456 5.00 47.99 -13.86
C TRP A 456 4.38 47.96 -15.26
N ASN A 457 5.03 48.54 -16.29
CA ASN A 457 5.23 47.88 -17.58
C ASN A 457 5.98 48.75 -18.62
N ARG A 458 6.78 48.04 -19.45
CA ARG A 458 7.38 48.40 -20.74
C ARG A 458 8.59 49.34 -20.75
N GLU A 459 9.73 48.78 -21.14
CA GLU A 459 10.38 49.22 -22.37
C GLU A 459 11.14 48.05 -23.05
N ALA A 460 11.15 48.07 -24.38
CA ALA A 460 11.58 46.98 -25.25
C ALA A 460 12.78 47.39 -26.11
N ARG A 461 13.47 46.35 -26.60
CA ARG A 461 14.38 46.27 -27.77
C ARG A 461 15.84 46.68 -27.57
N ARG A 462 16.72 45.69 -27.77
CA ARG A 462 17.67 45.73 -28.90
C ARG A 462 18.01 44.33 -29.43
N SER A 463 17.81 44.23 -30.74
CA SER A 463 18.15 43.21 -31.72
C SER A 463 19.54 42.57 -31.57
N TYR A 464 19.64 41.26 -31.79
CA TYR A 464 20.74 40.66 -32.57
C TYR A 464 20.25 39.42 -33.33
N ARG A 465 20.56 39.42 -34.63
CA ARG A 465 20.26 38.43 -35.66
C ARG A 465 21.58 37.72 -35.97
N MET A 466 21.65 36.40 -35.88
CA MET A 466 22.73 35.64 -36.52
C MET A 466 22.17 34.34 -37.10
N GLN A 467 22.36 34.22 -38.41
CA GLN A 467 22.15 33.03 -39.22
C GLN A 467 23.28 32.03 -38.95
N CYS A 468 22.97 30.74 -38.98
CA CYS A 468 23.95 29.70 -39.30
C CYS A 468 23.46 28.93 -40.52
N THR A 469 24.31 28.94 -41.54
CA THR A 469 24.42 27.94 -42.62
C THR A 469 24.76 26.57 -42.09
#